data_AF-A0A1S8MQ77-F1
#
_entry.id   AF-A0A1S8MQ77-F1
#
_cell.length_a   1.000
_cell.length_b   1.000
_cell.length_c   1.000
_cell.angle_alpha   90.00
_cell.angle_beta   90.00
_cell.angle_gamma   90.00
#
_symmetry.space_group_name_H-M   'P 1'
#
loop_
_entity.id
_entity.type
_entity.pdbx_description
1 polymer ?
#
loop_
_entity_poly.entity_id
_entity_poly.type
_entity_poly.pdbx_seq_one_letter_code
_entity_poly.pdbx_strand_id
1 'polypeptide(L)'
;MVGRFTQEDTYRGDGLNLYAYCRNNHVRYWDPKGYAKLAKAGEDLYVGTYSKSRYANKKSGLLNTHTPHHAVQDAVSKTSHGKGITVNLRKDLHEKTETCKKLRNFDPNDLRKHIAADIYDLRKILEDARYSRDVINTQL
;
A
#
# COMPACT_ATOMS: atom_id res chain seq x y z
N MET A 1 24.01 -14.05 -8.49
CA MET A 1 24.38 -12.77 -7.86
C MET A 1 23.22 -12.34 -6.98
N VAL A 2 23.40 -12.36 -5.66
CA VAL A 2 22.34 -12.08 -4.67
C VAL A 2 22.47 -10.62 -4.25
N GLY A 3 21.50 -9.79 -4.63
CA GLY A 3 21.42 -8.39 -4.18
C GLY A 3 20.81 -8.32 -2.78
N ARG A 4 21.63 -8.51 -1.74
CA ARG A 4 21.27 -8.17 -0.35
C ARG A 4 21.80 -6.77 -0.05
N PHE A 5 20.92 -5.88 0.39
CA PHE A 5 21.31 -4.64 1.05
C PHE A 5 21.88 -4.99 2.44
N THR A 6 23.01 -4.37 2.79
CA THR A 6 23.88 -4.73 3.94
C THR A 6 23.75 -3.80 5.15
N GLN A 7 22.74 -2.93 5.21
CA GLN A 7 22.56 -2.03 6.35
C GLN A 7 21.10 -2.02 6.79
N GLU A 8 20.88 -2.34 8.06
CA GLU A 8 19.65 -1.98 8.78
C GLU A 8 19.63 -0.45 8.91
N ASP A 9 18.61 0.21 8.36
CA ASP A 9 18.42 1.64 8.57
C ASP A 9 18.15 1.88 10.06
N THR A 10 18.92 2.79 10.67
CA THR A 10 18.97 2.99 12.12
C THR A 10 17.60 3.44 12.63
N TYR A 11 17.04 2.54 13.42
CA TYR A 11 15.71 2.48 13.99
C TYR A 11 15.35 3.67 14.89
N ARG A 12 14.25 4.38 14.59
CA ARG A 12 13.63 5.38 15.49
C ARG A 12 12.10 5.29 15.52
N GLY A 13 11.56 4.14 15.95
CA GLY A 13 10.35 4.05 16.78
C GLY A 13 8.98 4.55 16.28
N ASP A 14 8.83 5.07 15.06
CA ASP A 14 7.55 5.58 14.52
C ASP A 14 6.82 4.61 13.57
N GLY A 15 7.44 3.48 13.21
CA GLY A 15 6.84 2.41 12.41
C GLY A 15 6.74 2.69 10.90
N LEU A 16 7.32 3.80 10.40
CA LEU A 16 7.17 4.25 9.02
C LEU A 16 8.37 3.84 8.15
N ASN A 17 8.27 2.68 7.49
CA ASN A 17 9.23 2.30 6.43
C ASN A 17 8.77 2.81 5.05
N LEU A 18 9.68 2.96 4.09
CA LEU A 18 9.38 3.11 2.66
C LEU A 18 8.48 1.97 2.08
N TYR A 19 8.27 0.91 2.86
CA TYR A 19 7.33 -0.20 2.64
C TYR A 19 6.15 -0.20 3.63
N ALA A 20 5.68 0.97 4.09
CA ALA A 20 4.67 1.09 5.14
C ALA A 20 3.25 0.58 4.75
N TYR A 21 3.10 -0.05 3.59
CA TYR A 21 1.97 -0.93 3.30
C TYR A 21 2.30 -2.32 3.82
N CYS A 22 1.46 -2.88 4.70
CA CYS A 22 1.62 -4.14 5.44
C CYS A 22 2.64 -4.15 6.59
N ARG A 23 2.66 -3.15 7.49
CA ARG A 23 3.54 -3.19 8.70
C ARG A 23 4.95 -3.70 8.43
N ASN A 24 5.57 -3.30 7.32
CA ASN A 24 6.92 -3.70 6.98
C ASN A 24 7.15 -5.20 6.64
N ASN A 25 6.10 -5.90 6.22
CA ASN A 25 6.12 -7.36 6.14
C ASN A 25 6.07 -7.85 4.70
N HIS A 26 7.22 -7.85 4.02
CA HIS A 26 7.31 -8.58 2.76
C HIS A 26 7.22 -10.08 3.08
N VAL A 27 6.14 -10.73 2.65
CA VAL A 27 6.08 -12.19 2.44
C VAL A 27 6.34 -13.07 3.68
N ARG A 28 5.26 -13.69 4.17
CA ARG A 28 5.14 -14.75 5.20
C ARG A 28 5.15 -14.29 6.66
N TYR A 29 3.94 -14.12 7.19
CA TYR A 29 3.67 -14.58 8.55
C TYR A 29 2.70 -15.75 8.49
N TRP A 30 3.18 -16.91 8.92
CA TRP A 30 2.32 -17.97 9.44
C TRP A 30 1.90 -17.50 10.84
N ASP A 31 0.73 -16.88 10.95
CA ASP A 31 0.08 -16.62 12.23
C ASP A 31 -0.53 -17.94 12.73
N PRO A 32 0.03 -18.59 13.77
CA PRO A 32 -0.49 -19.85 14.27
C PRO A 32 -1.85 -19.70 14.99
N LYS A 33 -2.31 -18.47 15.24
CA LYS A 33 -3.62 -18.16 15.86
C LYS A 33 -4.67 -17.68 14.85
N GLY A 34 -4.28 -17.25 13.64
CA GLY A 34 -5.17 -16.98 12.50
C GLY A 34 -6.03 -15.70 12.56
N TYR A 35 -5.67 -14.69 13.36
CA TYR A 35 -6.54 -13.54 13.66
C TYR A 35 -6.42 -12.36 12.68
N ALA A 36 -5.34 -12.23 11.91
CA ALA A 36 -5.20 -11.16 10.91
C ALA A 36 -4.75 -11.71 9.56
N LYS A 37 -5.72 -12.18 8.75
CA LYS A 37 -5.42 -12.66 7.39
C LYS A 37 -5.18 -11.45 6.48
N LEU A 38 -3.96 -11.32 5.97
CA LEU A 38 -3.68 -10.37 4.90
C LEU A 38 -4.60 -10.66 3.70
N ALA A 39 -5.07 -9.61 3.02
CA ALA A 39 -5.81 -9.74 1.78
C ALA A 39 -4.98 -10.51 0.74
N LYS A 40 -5.65 -11.36 -0.03
CA LYS A 40 -5.03 -12.16 -1.09
C LYS A 40 -5.15 -11.46 -2.43
N ALA A 41 -4.36 -11.91 -3.40
CA ALA A 41 -4.43 -11.37 -4.75
C ALA A 41 -5.85 -11.57 -5.33
N GLY A 42 -6.49 -10.47 -5.73
CA GLY A 42 -7.87 -10.47 -6.23
C GLY A 42 -8.91 -10.20 -5.14
N GLU A 43 -8.48 -9.77 -3.96
CA GLU A 43 -9.32 -9.26 -2.89
C GLU A 43 -9.13 -7.74 -2.74
N ASP A 44 -10.07 -7.11 -2.04
CA ASP A 44 -9.95 -5.72 -1.63
C ASP A 44 -8.81 -5.54 -0.62
N LEU A 45 -8.16 -4.38 -0.64
CA LEU A 45 -6.96 -4.05 0.15
C LEU A 45 -5.75 -4.96 -0.08
N TYR A 46 -5.73 -5.75 -1.16
CA TYR A 46 -4.56 -6.55 -1.50
C TYR A 46 -3.32 -5.68 -1.74
N VAL A 47 -2.26 -5.92 -0.96
CA VAL A 47 -0.96 -5.29 -1.16
C VAL A 47 -0.07 -6.16 -2.06
N GLY A 48 0.37 -5.58 -3.17
CA GLY A 48 1.21 -6.26 -4.14
C GLY A 48 1.68 -5.32 -5.25
N THR A 49 2.45 -5.85 -6.21
CA THR A 49 2.87 -5.04 -7.35
C THR A 49 1.69 -4.66 -8.24
N TYR A 50 1.73 -3.49 -8.89
CA TYR A 50 0.66 -3.02 -9.77
C TYR A 50 0.24 -4.08 -10.78
N SER A 51 1.20 -4.69 -11.50
CA SER A 51 0.90 -5.73 -12.49
C SER A 51 0.19 -6.94 -11.86
N LYS A 52 0.59 -7.35 -10.65
CA LYS A 52 -0.03 -8.49 -9.96
C LYS A 52 -1.43 -8.14 -9.49
N SER A 53 -1.64 -6.95 -8.94
CA SER A 53 -2.95 -6.45 -8.52
C SER A 53 -3.89 -6.32 -9.73
N ARG A 54 -3.45 -5.72 -10.84
CA ARG A 54 -4.23 -5.62 -12.09
C ARG A 54 -4.59 -6.99 -12.66
N TYR A 55 -3.62 -7.91 -12.73
CA TYR A 55 -3.86 -9.26 -13.21
C TYR A 55 -4.88 -10.00 -12.33
N ALA A 56 -4.73 -9.89 -11.01
CA ALA A 56 -5.64 -10.54 -10.07
C ALA A 56 -7.05 -9.94 -10.11
N ASN A 57 -7.18 -8.62 -10.28
CA ASN A 57 -8.49 -7.97 -10.48
C ASN A 57 -9.20 -8.47 -11.74
N LYS A 58 -8.45 -8.69 -12.83
CA LYS A 58 -9.02 -9.29 -14.05
C LYS A 58 -9.54 -10.71 -13.77
N LYS A 59 -8.77 -11.52 -13.05
CA LYS A 59 -9.13 -12.92 -12.75
C LYS A 59 -10.29 -13.06 -11.75
N SER A 60 -10.42 -12.12 -10.83
CA SER A 60 -11.44 -12.11 -9.76
C SER A 60 -12.71 -11.33 -10.11
N GLY A 61 -12.76 -10.65 -11.26
CA GLY A 61 -13.91 -9.80 -11.64
C GLY A 61 -13.91 -8.40 -11.00
N LEU A 62 -12.85 -8.02 -10.26
CA LEU A 62 -12.74 -6.71 -9.61
C LEU A 62 -12.27 -5.58 -10.55
N LEU A 63 -12.00 -5.84 -11.83
CA LEU A 63 -11.44 -4.85 -12.77
C LEU A 63 -12.26 -3.55 -12.87
N ASN A 64 -13.59 -3.67 -12.73
CA ASN A 64 -14.51 -2.55 -12.85
C ASN A 64 -14.68 -1.79 -11.54
N THR A 65 -14.48 -2.43 -10.39
CA THR A 65 -14.75 -1.87 -9.05
C THR A 65 -13.50 -1.44 -8.31
N HIS A 66 -12.34 -2.03 -8.61
CA HIS A 66 -11.08 -1.78 -7.89
C HIS A 66 -9.97 -1.33 -8.83
N THR A 67 -9.04 -0.56 -8.27
CA THR A 67 -7.81 -0.15 -8.92
C THR A 67 -6.66 -0.23 -7.91
N PRO A 68 -5.44 -0.62 -8.34
CA PRO A 68 -4.29 -0.54 -7.47
C PRO A 68 -3.91 0.93 -7.25
N HIS A 69 -3.90 1.35 -5.99
CA HIS A 69 -3.43 2.65 -5.56
C HIS A 69 -1.91 2.61 -5.41
N HIS A 70 -1.20 3.44 -6.16
CA HIS A 70 0.22 3.66 -5.95
C HIS A 70 0.39 4.67 -4.84
N ALA A 71 1.02 4.28 -3.73
CA ALA A 71 1.70 5.28 -2.92
C ALA A 71 2.74 5.99 -3.77
N VAL A 72 3.21 7.12 -3.27
CA VAL A 72 4.15 8.10 -3.86
C VAL A 72 5.46 7.51 -4.46
N GLN A 73 5.63 6.20 -4.52
CA GLN A 73 6.69 5.44 -5.19
C GLN A 73 7.03 5.89 -6.62
N ASP A 74 6.07 6.28 -7.46
CA ASP A 74 6.39 6.70 -8.83
C ASP A 74 7.29 7.96 -8.86
N ALA A 75 7.28 8.74 -7.78
CA ALA A 75 8.17 9.88 -7.61
C ALA A 75 9.47 9.54 -6.83
N VAL A 76 9.58 8.33 -6.27
CA VAL A 76 10.66 7.92 -5.34
C VAL A 76 11.52 6.77 -5.87
N SER A 77 10.98 5.92 -6.74
CA SER A 77 11.56 4.64 -7.11
C SER A 77 11.78 4.55 -8.61
N LYS A 78 13.00 4.23 -9.05
CA LYS A 78 13.31 3.89 -10.46
C LYS A 78 12.68 2.57 -10.92
N THR A 79 11.77 1.98 -10.15
CA THR A 79 11.07 0.76 -10.54
C THR A 79 10.10 1.08 -11.66
N SER A 80 9.97 0.18 -12.63
CA SER A 80 8.97 0.34 -13.67
C SER A 80 7.57 0.34 -13.03
N HIS A 81 6.66 1.17 -13.54
CA HIS A 81 5.30 1.35 -13.01
C HIS A 81 4.58 0.02 -12.66
N GLY A 82 4.77 -1.03 -13.49
CA GLY A 82 4.20 -2.37 -13.22
C GLY A 82 4.77 -3.14 -12.02
N LYS A 83 5.95 -2.76 -11.52
CA LYS A 83 6.64 -3.37 -10.38
C LYS A 83 6.48 -2.59 -9.07
N GLY A 84 5.96 -1.35 -9.12
CA GLY A 84 5.66 -0.56 -7.93
C GLY A 84 4.67 -1.29 -7.02
N ILE A 85 4.88 -1.21 -5.70
CA ILE A 85 3.97 -1.74 -4.69
C ILE A 85 2.74 -0.83 -4.59
N THR A 86 1.58 -1.47 -4.50
CA THR A 86 0.27 -0.84 -4.49
C THR A 86 -0.62 -1.52 -3.46
N VAL A 87 -1.64 -0.80 -2.99
CA VAL A 87 -2.79 -1.39 -2.30
C VAL A 87 -3.98 -1.40 -3.25
N ASN A 88 -4.62 -2.56 -3.42
CA ASN A 88 -5.83 -2.65 -4.22
C ASN A 88 -6.97 -1.97 -3.48
N LEU A 89 -7.67 -1.05 -4.13
CA LEU A 89 -8.69 -0.24 -3.47
C LEU A 89 -9.89 -0.06 -4.39
N ARG A 90 -11.09 0.02 -3.82
CA ARG A 90 -12.27 0.40 -4.59
C ARG A 90 -12.08 1.76 -5.26
N LYS A 91 -12.53 1.89 -6.51
CA LYS A 91 -12.32 3.11 -7.32
C LYS A 91 -12.93 4.35 -6.69
N ASP A 92 -14.11 4.24 -6.10
CA ASP A 92 -14.80 5.35 -5.41
C ASP A 92 -14.05 5.83 -4.15
N LEU A 93 -13.22 4.98 -3.56
CA LEU A 93 -12.33 5.36 -2.45
C LEU A 93 -10.99 5.88 -2.98
N HIS A 94 -10.46 5.29 -4.05
CA HIS A 94 -9.26 5.77 -4.73
C HIS A 94 -9.41 7.23 -5.20
N GLU A 95 -10.57 7.58 -5.75
CA GLU A 95 -10.87 8.95 -6.19
C GLU A 95 -10.89 9.96 -5.04
N LYS A 96 -11.04 9.51 -3.78
CA LYS A 96 -11.04 10.39 -2.62
C LYS A 96 -9.63 10.79 -2.18
N THR A 97 -8.62 10.01 -2.52
CA THR A 97 -7.25 10.23 -2.02
C THR A 97 -6.66 11.54 -2.52
N GLU A 98 -5.89 12.20 -1.66
CA GLU A 98 -5.21 13.46 -1.99
C GLU A 98 -4.20 13.28 -3.12
N THR A 99 -3.56 12.11 -3.20
CA THR A 99 -2.62 11.72 -4.26
C THR A 99 -3.32 11.56 -5.61
N CYS A 100 -4.54 11.00 -5.65
CA CYS A 100 -5.33 10.92 -6.89
C CYS A 100 -5.77 12.31 -7.36
N LYS A 101 -6.17 13.19 -6.43
CA LYS A 101 -6.63 14.56 -6.73
C LYS A 101 -5.49 15.56 -6.99
N LYS A 102 -4.23 15.15 -6.81
CA LYS A 102 -3.03 16.01 -6.90
C LYS A 102 -3.10 17.25 -6.01
N LEU A 103 -3.72 17.13 -4.84
CA LEU A 103 -3.92 18.26 -3.92
C LEU A 103 -2.67 18.59 -3.10
N ARG A 104 -1.66 17.72 -3.10
CA ARG A 104 -0.41 17.92 -2.36
C ARG A 104 0.70 18.48 -3.23
N ASN A 105 1.39 19.47 -2.67
CA ASN A 105 2.70 19.89 -3.15
C ASN A 105 3.71 18.77 -2.83
N PHE A 106 4.14 18.07 -3.88
CA PHE A 106 5.16 17.04 -3.76
C PHE A 106 6.55 17.68 -3.58
N ASP A 107 7.23 17.28 -2.52
CA ASP A 107 8.63 17.62 -2.25
C ASP A 107 9.46 16.35 -2.50
N PRO A 108 10.27 16.32 -3.57
CA PRO A 108 11.12 15.17 -3.89
C PRO A 108 12.16 14.86 -2.81
N ASN A 109 12.45 15.80 -1.91
CA ASN A 109 13.45 15.65 -0.87
C ASN A 109 12.88 15.10 0.45
N ASP A 110 11.54 15.09 0.63
CA ASP A 110 10.88 14.62 1.86
C ASP A 110 9.81 13.55 1.57
N LEU A 111 10.29 12.44 1.05
CA LEU A 111 9.46 11.31 0.61
C LEU A 111 8.75 10.61 1.78
N ARG A 112 9.36 10.64 2.98
CA ARG A 112 8.78 10.05 4.20
C ARG A 112 7.52 10.79 4.62
N LYS A 113 7.53 12.13 4.59
CA LYS A 113 6.34 12.94 4.87
C LYS A 113 5.20 12.63 3.91
N HIS A 114 5.50 12.46 2.62
CA HIS A 114 4.48 12.11 1.62
C HIS A 114 3.88 10.73 1.86
N ILE A 115 4.70 9.73 2.19
CA ILE A 115 4.22 8.37 2.52
C ILE A 115 3.38 8.38 3.81
N ALA A 116 3.86 9.03 4.87
CA ALA A 116 3.14 9.13 6.15
C ALA A 116 1.76 9.77 5.98
N ALA A 117 1.73 10.84 5.20
CA ALA A 117 0.52 11.60 5.01
C ALA A 117 -0.44 10.89 4.02
N ASP A 118 0.06 10.09 3.07
CA ASP A 118 -0.75 9.21 2.18
C ASP A 118 -1.39 8.07 2.98
N ILE A 119 -0.64 7.45 3.89
CA ILE A 119 -1.18 6.45 4.83
C ILE A 119 -2.24 7.05 5.75
N TYR A 120 -2.00 8.25 6.28
CA TYR A 120 -2.98 8.94 7.11
C TYR A 120 -4.30 9.18 6.35
N ASP A 121 -4.23 9.66 5.11
CA ASP A 121 -5.38 9.89 4.24
C ASP A 121 -6.15 8.60 3.95
N LEU A 122 -5.44 7.53 3.55
CA LEU A 122 -6.06 6.22 3.34
C LEU A 122 -6.75 5.67 4.59
N ARG A 123 -6.13 5.79 5.76
CA ARG A 123 -6.73 5.33 7.03
C ARG A 123 -8.04 6.07 7.29
N LYS A 124 -8.10 7.39 7.06
CA LYS A 124 -9.33 8.18 7.20
C LYS A 124 -10.41 7.75 6.20
N ILE A 125 -10.06 7.62 4.92
CA ILE A 125 -11.00 7.20 3.88
C ILE A 125 -11.58 5.81 4.18
N LEU A 126 -10.75 4.88 4.64
CA LEU A 126 -11.19 3.52 4.99
C LEU A 126 -12.04 3.49 6.27
N GLU A 127 -11.69 4.26 7.30
CA GLU A 127 -12.51 4.43 8.50
C GLU A 127 -13.91 4.98 8.16
N ASP A 128 -13.97 6.03 7.33
CA ASP A 128 -15.22 6.63 6.86
C ASP A 128 -16.04 5.67 6.00
N ALA A 129 -15.37 4.80 5.24
CA ALA A 129 -15.98 3.71 4.49
C ALA A 129 -16.35 2.48 5.35
N ARG A 130 -16.26 2.59 6.68
CA ARG A 130 -16.64 1.55 7.68
C ARG A 130 -15.79 0.29 7.65
N TYR A 131 -14.55 0.36 7.15
CA TYR A 131 -13.60 -0.73 7.34
C TYR A 131 -13.25 -0.87 8.82
N SER A 132 -13.09 -2.11 9.29
CA SER A 132 -12.70 -2.34 10.68
C SER A 132 -11.27 -1.82 10.92
N ARG A 133 -11.03 -1.26 12.10
CA ARG A 133 -9.69 -0.79 12.50
C ARG A 133 -8.65 -1.92 12.42
N ASP A 134 -9.04 -3.15 12.70
CA ASP A 134 -8.15 -4.30 12.63
C ASP A 134 -7.72 -4.59 11.19
N VAL A 135 -8.64 -4.52 10.22
CA VAL A 135 -8.33 -4.66 8.79
C VAL A 135 -7.39 -3.55 8.32
N ILE A 136 -7.71 -2.30 8.69
CA ILE A 136 -6.87 -1.14 8.34
C ILE A 136 -5.45 -1.31 8.91
N ASN A 137 -5.33 -1.60 10.21
CA ASN A 137 -4.04 -1.81 10.90
C ASN A 137 -3.23 -3.01 10.39
N THR A 138 -3.89 -3.95 9.73
CA THR A 138 -3.25 -5.13 9.15
C THR A 138 -2.66 -4.82 7.78
N GLN A 139 -3.32 -3.96 6.98
CA GLN A 139 -2.90 -3.61 5.63
C GLN A 139 -2.04 -2.33 5.54
N LEU A 140 -2.17 -1.40 6.49
CA LEU A 140 -1.47 -0.12 6.57
C LEU A 140 -0.74 -0.01 7.92
#